data_AF-A0A8I2YDD7-F1
#
_entry.id   AF-A0A8I2YDD7-F1
#
_cell.length_a   1.000
_cell.length_b   1.000
_cell.length_c   1.000
_cell.angle_alpha   90.00
_cell.angle_beta   90.00
_cell.angle_gamma   90.00
#
_symmetry.space_group_name_H-M   'P 1'
#
loop_
_entity.id
_entity.type
_entity.pdbx_description
1 polymer ?
#
loop_
_entity_poly.entity_id
_entity_poly.type
_entity_poly.pdbx_seq_one_letter_code
_entity_poly.pdbx_strand_id
1 'polypeptide(L)'
;MLYSWYYVLFLKSSSLRTILLKSPPSSPSFDMTQKRKTVTSSQSKTPAETQTAPTQEQPSSSSSLISVNTVKTLLLEPSFTAKYACCPNIASSIQFSSANTGDIIVVKNSNNSEVTLKGVFQIARNDFFLNPDGNFDPENVLGSRFQDTKLNCRLAPPSPSDFTFAQDNYPACLTNIRALEKLIKLNKHEEIISCLQHSLLGFNQIKLSHSLFELKGQDEPTSHDTVNLTKDNETLSTDSHEELGNEFAMETWPVSPRCLLALKDLFATHDICPLPAIDMQGNLIPPLQYDRKLKGATVEAHFTLAHHYIKKAKHHVYVAIIRKLEVLRQPSALPSSPYKKYHVKAGLQKGKQRAF
;
A
#
# COMPACT_ATOMS: atom_id res chain seq x y z
N MET A 1 6.66 -21.91 3.33
CA MET A 1 6.08 -20.58 3.57
C MET A 1 6.78 -19.88 4.76
N LEU A 2 8.07 -19.53 4.65
CA LEU A 2 8.86 -18.97 5.78
C LEU A 2 9.75 -17.75 5.43
N TYR A 3 9.64 -17.17 4.21
CA TYR A 3 10.60 -16.15 3.76
C TYR A 3 10.18 -14.68 3.97
N SER A 4 9.03 -14.38 4.59
CA SER A 4 8.55 -12.99 4.74
C SER A 4 8.95 -12.29 6.06
N TRP A 5 9.70 -12.95 6.96
CA TRP A 5 9.89 -12.50 8.34
C TRP A 5 11.20 -11.75 8.62
N TYR A 6 12.16 -11.73 7.69
CA TYR A 6 13.48 -11.12 7.94
C TYR A 6 13.57 -9.60 7.70
N TYR A 7 12.48 -8.95 7.30
CA TYR A 7 12.56 -7.63 6.68
C TYR A 7 12.52 -6.42 7.62
N VAL A 8 12.18 -6.61 8.90
CA VAL A 8 11.84 -5.49 9.79
C VAL A 8 13.00 -5.06 10.72
N LEU A 9 14.08 -5.84 10.80
CA LEU A 9 15.14 -5.63 11.81
C LEU A 9 16.40 -4.88 11.37
N PHE A 10 16.55 -4.45 10.11
CA PHE A 10 17.88 -4.05 9.60
C PHE A 10 18.04 -2.65 8.99
N LEU A 11 17.05 -1.76 9.09
CA LEU A 11 17.19 -0.37 8.62
C LEU A 11 17.66 0.66 9.68
N LYS A 12 18.10 0.23 10.87
CA LYS A 12 18.74 1.13 11.84
C LYS A 12 20.22 0.79 12.03
N SER A 13 21.10 1.54 11.37
CA SER A 13 22.50 1.68 11.74
C SER A 13 22.69 3.02 12.44
N SER A 14 22.54 3.02 13.77
CA SER A 14 23.44 3.70 14.72
C SER A 14 23.02 3.30 16.14
N SER A 15 23.95 2.64 16.84
CA SER A 15 23.90 2.25 18.25
C SER A 15 22.92 1.13 18.64
N LEU A 16 23.40 -0.12 18.70
CA LEU A 16 22.83 -1.13 19.61
C LEU A 16 23.92 -2.04 20.21
N ARG A 17 23.91 -2.10 21.55
CA ARG A 17 24.64 -3.04 22.40
C ARG A 17 24.06 -4.45 22.26
N THR A 18 24.93 -5.45 22.30
CA THR A 18 24.62 -6.87 22.19
C THR A 18 23.96 -7.40 23.48
N ILE A 19 22.77 -8.00 23.38
CA ILE A 19 22.19 -8.87 24.40
C ILE A 19 22.02 -10.26 23.77
N LEU A 20 22.59 -11.27 24.44
CA LEU A 20 22.67 -12.66 23.99
C LEU A 20 21.62 -13.47 24.78
N LEU A 21 20.64 -14.06 24.11
CA LEU A 21 19.63 -14.92 24.74
C LEU A 21 19.64 -16.33 24.15
N LYS A 22 19.63 -17.32 25.05
CA LYS A 22 19.62 -18.77 24.82
C LYS A 22 18.22 -19.27 24.46
N SER A 23 18.16 -20.33 23.64
CA SER A 23 16.96 -21.00 23.14
C SER A 23 16.26 -21.90 24.18
N PRO A 24 14.92 -22.05 24.16
CA PRO A 24 14.20 -23.04 24.96
C PRO A 24 13.83 -24.32 24.17
N PRO A 25 13.50 -25.44 24.86
CA PRO A 25 13.29 -26.75 24.26
C PRO A 25 11.84 -27.01 23.83
N SER A 26 11.69 -28.00 22.94
CA SER A 26 10.46 -28.44 22.27
C SER A 26 9.46 -29.18 23.18
N SER A 27 8.17 -29.08 22.86
CA SER A 27 7.06 -29.82 23.50
C SER A 27 6.18 -30.52 22.45
N PRO A 28 5.43 -31.58 22.84
CA PRO A 28 4.99 -32.65 21.93
C PRO A 28 3.53 -32.54 21.43
N SER A 29 3.24 -33.34 20.39
CA SER A 29 1.98 -33.43 19.65
C SER A 29 0.85 -34.17 20.39
N PHE A 30 -0.38 -33.67 20.26
CA PHE A 30 -1.62 -34.34 20.68
C PHE A 30 -2.48 -34.69 19.45
N ASP A 31 -2.96 -35.93 19.42
CA ASP A 31 -3.86 -36.49 18.40
C ASP A 31 -5.28 -36.64 18.99
N MET A 32 -6.32 -36.33 18.21
CA MET A 32 -7.70 -36.32 18.68
C MET A 32 -8.66 -36.90 17.64
N THR A 33 -9.13 -38.12 17.90
CA THR A 33 -10.21 -38.78 17.15
C THR A 33 -11.50 -38.73 17.97
N GLN A 34 -12.61 -38.24 17.39
CA GLN A 34 -13.95 -38.49 17.95
C GLN A 34 -15.01 -38.82 16.90
N LYS A 35 -15.81 -39.83 17.28
CA LYS A 35 -16.94 -40.48 16.60
C LYS A 35 -18.17 -39.57 16.50
N ARG A 36 -18.89 -39.70 15.37
CA ARG A 36 -20.18 -39.06 15.08
C ARG A 36 -21.32 -40.05 15.33
N LYS A 37 -22.37 -39.64 16.04
CA LYS A 37 -23.67 -40.34 16.14
C LYS A 37 -24.75 -39.53 15.43
N THR A 38 -25.55 -40.22 14.64
CA THR A 38 -26.65 -39.71 13.81
C THR A 38 -27.97 -39.98 14.54
N VAL A 39 -28.85 -38.97 14.66
CA VAL A 39 -30.26 -39.17 15.02
C VAL A 39 -31.13 -38.30 14.12
N THR A 40 -32.07 -38.97 13.45
CA THR A 40 -33.07 -38.44 12.53
C THR A 40 -34.33 -38.08 13.31
N SER A 41 -34.96 -36.93 13.05
CA SER A 41 -36.31 -36.64 13.51
C SER A 41 -36.98 -35.59 12.64
N SER A 42 -38.27 -35.81 12.39
CA SER A 42 -39.12 -35.31 11.32
C SER A 42 -40.08 -34.18 11.74
N GLN A 43 -40.35 -33.29 10.75
CA GLN A 43 -41.60 -32.57 10.42
C GLN A 43 -42.33 -31.69 11.47
N SER A 44 -42.62 -30.43 11.11
CA SER A 44 -43.98 -29.95 10.75
C SER A 44 -43.98 -28.43 10.41
N LYS A 45 -44.93 -28.01 9.55
CA LYS A 45 -45.09 -26.70 8.87
C LYS A 45 -46.16 -25.81 9.54
N THR A 46 -46.00 -24.48 9.53
CA THR A 46 -47.06 -23.45 9.27
C THR A 46 -46.46 -22.01 9.14
N PRO A 47 -47.18 -20.97 8.65
CA PRO A 47 -46.64 -20.03 7.66
C PRO A 47 -46.49 -18.55 8.11
N ALA A 48 -45.73 -17.87 7.25
CA ALA A 48 -45.38 -16.46 7.05
C ALA A 48 -46.28 -15.33 7.58
N GLU A 49 -45.61 -14.25 7.97
CA GLU A 49 -46.12 -12.88 7.94
C GLU A 49 -45.07 -11.95 7.30
N THR A 50 -45.48 -11.26 6.25
CA THR A 50 -44.66 -10.38 5.40
C THR A 50 -44.74 -8.95 5.92
N GLN A 51 -43.61 -8.31 6.21
CA GLN A 51 -43.53 -6.87 6.46
C GLN A 51 -42.67 -6.18 5.39
N THR A 52 -43.29 -5.19 4.77
CA THR A 52 -42.82 -4.38 3.65
C THR A 52 -41.90 -3.25 4.16
N ALA A 53 -40.69 -3.13 3.59
CA ALA A 53 -39.75 -2.06 3.93
C ALA A 53 -39.90 -0.86 2.99
N PRO A 54 -39.69 0.38 3.47
CA PRO A 54 -39.85 1.59 2.67
C PRO A 54 -38.63 1.88 1.78
N THR A 55 -38.92 2.21 0.53
CA THR A 55 -37.98 2.63 -0.52
C THR A 55 -37.42 4.02 -0.19
N GLN A 56 -36.11 4.13 0.04
CA GLN A 56 -35.38 5.40 0.05
C GLN A 56 -34.88 5.73 -1.37
N GLU A 57 -35.34 6.85 -1.92
CA GLU A 57 -34.87 7.42 -3.18
C GLU A 57 -33.41 7.89 -3.03
N GLN A 58 -32.50 7.26 -3.78
CA GLN A 58 -31.12 7.73 -3.89
C GLN A 58 -31.01 8.84 -4.95
N PRO A 59 -30.37 9.99 -4.63
CA PRO A 59 -30.07 11.01 -5.62
C PRO A 59 -29.03 10.50 -6.62
N SER A 60 -29.39 10.48 -7.90
CA SER A 60 -28.53 10.09 -9.02
C SER A 60 -27.56 11.22 -9.39
N SER A 61 -26.46 11.35 -8.64
CA SER A 61 -25.35 12.22 -9.04
C SER A 61 -24.56 11.54 -10.17
N SER A 62 -24.75 12.00 -11.40
CA SER A 62 -23.98 11.57 -12.57
C SER A 62 -22.56 12.16 -12.52
N SER A 63 -21.66 11.55 -11.73
CA SER A 63 -20.25 11.90 -11.78
C SER A 63 -19.68 11.49 -13.13
N SER A 64 -19.12 12.44 -13.88
CA SER A 64 -18.45 12.20 -15.16
C SER A 64 -17.21 11.34 -14.94
N LEU A 65 -17.32 10.03 -15.20
CA LEU A 65 -16.17 9.14 -15.18
C LEU A 65 -15.19 9.56 -16.29
N ILE A 66 -13.92 9.71 -15.95
CA ILE A 66 -12.86 9.96 -16.93
C ILE A 66 -12.83 8.80 -17.93
N SER A 67 -12.82 9.11 -19.22
CA SER A 67 -12.80 8.08 -20.25
C SER A 67 -11.46 7.32 -20.24
N VAL A 68 -11.52 6.01 -20.52
CA VAL A 68 -10.32 5.14 -20.62
C VAL A 68 -9.31 5.70 -21.63
N ASN A 69 -9.79 6.25 -22.74
CA ASN A 69 -8.95 6.86 -23.77
C ASN A 69 -8.22 8.11 -23.25
N THR A 70 -8.91 8.93 -22.45
CA THR A 70 -8.29 10.09 -21.80
C THR A 70 -7.14 9.65 -20.89
N VAL A 71 -7.36 8.65 -20.03
CA VAL A 71 -6.31 8.09 -19.17
C VAL A 71 -5.13 7.59 -20.00
N LYS A 72 -5.39 6.83 -21.07
CA LYS A 72 -4.33 6.33 -21.96
C LYS A 72 -3.51 7.46 -22.58
N THR A 73 -4.15 8.52 -23.04
CA THR A 73 -3.46 9.70 -23.60
C THR A 73 -2.61 10.41 -22.55
N LEU A 74 -3.15 10.64 -21.35
CA LEU A 74 -2.43 11.28 -20.24
C LEU A 74 -1.23 10.45 -19.76
N LEU A 75 -1.32 9.13 -19.76
CA LEU A 75 -0.19 8.26 -19.44
C LEU A 75 0.95 8.40 -20.45
N LEU A 76 0.62 8.53 -21.73
CA LEU A 76 1.58 8.63 -22.84
C LEU A 76 2.07 10.06 -23.07
N GLU A 77 1.46 11.04 -22.43
CA GLU A 77 1.87 12.43 -22.52
C GLU A 77 3.35 12.57 -22.14
N PRO A 78 4.18 13.17 -23.02
CA PRO A 78 5.60 13.30 -22.77
C PRO A 78 5.82 14.23 -21.57
N SER A 79 6.32 13.67 -20.49
CA SER A 79 6.83 14.44 -19.36
C SER A 79 8.32 14.16 -19.17
N PHE A 80 9.05 15.20 -18.77
CA PHE A 80 10.48 15.08 -18.50
C PHE A 80 10.72 14.18 -17.29
N THR A 81 9.99 14.42 -16.18
CA THR A 81 10.13 13.73 -14.90
C THR A 81 9.15 12.58 -14.72
N ALA A 82 7.99 12.58 -15.39
CA ALA A 82 7.03 11.47 -15.30
C ALA A 82 7.12 10.55 -16.54
N LYS A 83 7.37 9.26 -16.32
CA LYS A 83 7.48 8.25 -17.39
C LYS A 83 6.43 7.18 -17.20
N TYR A 84 5.73 6.79 -18.27
CA TYR A 84 4.88 5.61 -18.24
C TYR A 84 5.74 4.36 -18.03
N ALA A 85 5.48 3.62 -16.95
CA ALA A 85 6.31 2.50 -16.51
C ALA A 85 6.38 1.35 -17.53
N CYS A 86 5.44 1.30 -18.47
CA CYS A 86 5.40 0.26 -19.52
C CYS A 86 6.05 0.71 -20.84
N CYS A 87 6.50 1.96 -20.96
CA CYS A 87 7.22 2.40 -22.16
C CYS A 87 8.51 1.57 -22.34
N PRO A 88 8.82 1.07 -23.53
CA PRO A 88 10.03 0.29 -23.74
C PRO A 88 11.28 1.16 -23.46
N ASN A 89 12.35 0.52 -23.00
CA ASN A 89 13.68 1.12 -22.88
C ASN A 89 13.80 2.32 -21.92
N ILE A 90 12.93 2.46 -20.91
CA ILE A 90 13.02 3.58 -19.94
C ILE A 90 14.38 3.64 -19.20
N ALA A 91 15.06 2.51 -19.01
CA ALA A 91 16.38 2.45 -18.37
C ALA A 91 17.49 3.18 -19.17
N SER A 92 17.26 3.44 -20.46
CA SER A 92 18.20 4.19 -21.30
C SER A 92 18.31 5.65 -20.86
N SER A 93 17.23 6.26 -20.36
CA SER A 93 17.16 7.67 -19.95
C SER A 93 17.20 7.90 -18.43
N ILE A 94 17.30 6.83 -17.62
CA ILE A 94 17.21 6.89 -16.16
C ILE A 94 18.49 6.33 -15.51
N GLN A 95 18.99 6.97 -14.46
CA GLN A 95 20.08 6.48 -13.63
C GLN A 95 19.74 6.60 -12.15
N PHE A 96 20.48 5.91 -11.28
CA PHE A 96 20.44 6.15 -9.85
C PHE A 96 21.36 7.32 -9.48
N SER A 97 20.89 8.20 -8.61
CA SER A 97 21.68 9.27 -7.98
C SER A 97 21.59 9.13 -6.47
N SER A 98 22.72 9.34 -5.80
CA SER A 98 22.80 9.18 -4.35
C SER A 98 22.12 10.33 -3.63
N ALA A 99 21.15 10.01 -2.79
CA ALA A 99 20.53 10.92 -1.83
C ALA A 99 20.81 10.46 -0.39
N ASN A 100 20.54 11.35 0.57
CA ASN A 100 20.81 11.10 1.99
C ASN A 100 20.07 9.86 2.54
N THR A 101 18.91 9.57 1.99
CA THR A 101 18.03 8.47 2.42
C THR A 101 18.19 7.20 1.60
N GLY A 102 19.00 7.22 0.53
CA GLY A 102 19.19 6.12 -0.42
C GLY A 102 19.40 6.65 -1.83
N ASP A 103 19.76 5.79 -2.78
CA ASP A 103 19.84 6.21 -4.17
C ASP A 103 18.44 6.22 -4.77
N ILE A 104 18.06 7.28 -5.48
CA ILE A 104 16.77 7.36 -6.18
C ILE A 104 16.98 7.43 -7.68
N ILE A 105 15.97 7.01 -8.46
CA ILE A 105 16.01 7.16 -9.91
C ILE A 105 15.84 8.63 -10.31
N VAL A 106 16.73 9.11 -11.18
CA VAL A 106 16.75 10.47 -11.74
C VAL A 106 16.91 10.42 -13.26
N VAL A 107 16.56 11.52 -13.94
CA VAL A 107 16.77 11.65 -15.38
C VAL A 107 18.28 11.75 -15.67
N LYS A 108 18.80 10.94 -16.58
CA LYS A 108 20.20 11.04 -17.02
C LYS A 108 20.49 12.40 -17.62
N ASN A 109 21.69 12.92 -17.36
CA ASN A 109 22.16 14.21 -17.87
C ASN A 109 21.26 15.40 -17.47
N SER A 110 20.56 15.29 -16.35
CA SER A 110 19.75 16.37 -15.76
C SER A 110 20.34 16.80 -14.41
N ASN A 111 19.78 17.87 -13.82
CA ASN A 111 20.13 18.36 -12.49
C ASN A 111 19.59 17.46 -11.37
N ASN A 112 19.81 16.13 -11.46
CA ASN A 112 19.31 15.12 -10.52
C ASN A 112 17.78 15.17 -10.30
N SER A 113 17.01 15.54 -11.34
CA SER A 113 15.56 15.58 -11.23
C SER A 113 15.01 14.16 -11.06
N GLU A 114 14.29 13.93 -9.95
CA GLU A 114 13.65 12.66 -9.65
C GLU A 114 12.72 12.21 -10.79
N VAL A 115 12.75 10.91 -11.09
CA VAL A 115 11.83 10.31 -12.06
C VAL A 115 10.68 9.64 -11.33
N THR A 116 9.47 10.04 -11.71
CA THR A 116 8.23 9.37 -11.33
C THR A 116 7.83 8.38 -12.42
N LEU A 117 7.67 7.12 -12.04
CA LEU A 117 7.05 6.10 -12.87
C LEU A 117 5.54 6.14 -12.63
N LYS A 118 4.75 6.21 -13.71
CA LYS A 118 3.29 6.18 -13.66
C LYS A 118 2.71 5.00 -14.42
N GLY A 119 1.55 4.50 -14.01
CA GLY A 119 0.83 3.45 -14.70
C GLY A 119 -0.52 3.13 -14.06
N VAL A 120 -1.33 2.34 -14.75
CA VAL A 120 -2.65 1.92 -14.26
C VAL A 120 -2.60 0.51 -13.74
N PHE A 121 -3.04 0.35 -12.49
CA PHE A 121 -2.93 -0.90 -11.75
C PHE A 121 -4.16 -1.13 -10.90
N GLN A 122 -4.38 -2.38 -10.48
CA GLN A 122 -5.31 -2.68 -9.41
C GLN A 122 -4.54 -2.91 -8.11
N ILE A 123 -4.98 -2.26 -7.03
CA ILE A 123 -4.45 -2.52 -5.69
C ILE A 123 -4.95 -3.90 -5.23
N ALA A 124 -4.04 -4.80 -4.89
CA ALA A 124 -4.36 -6.14 -4.42
C ALA A 124 -5.13 -6.08 -3.09
N ARG A 125 -6.17 -6.91 -2.94
CA ARG A 125 -6.98 -6.94 -1.73
C ARG A 125 -6.33 -7.66 -0.55
N ASN A 126 -5.55 -8.70 -0.84
CA ASN A 126 -4.98 -9.59 0.18
C ASN A 126 -3.65 -9.06 0.75
N ASP A 127 -3.01 -8.13 0.06
CA ASP A 127 -1.72 -7.54 0.43
C ASP A 127 -1.86 -6.02 0.55
N PHE A 128 -2.81 -5.61 1.39
CA PHE A 128 -3.18 -4.21 1.61
C PHE A 128 -2.88 -3.81 3.06
N PHE A 129 -1.96 -2.87 3.23
CA PHE A 129 -1.47 -2.35 4.50
C PHE A 129 -1.41 -0.81 4.46
N LEU A 130 -2.40 -0.16 3.83
CA LEU A 130 -2.52 1.30 3.80
C LEU A 130 -3.47 1.82 4.90
N ASN A 131 -3.66 1.06 5.98
CA ASN A 131 -4.44 1.53 7.12
C ASN A 131 -3.70 2.67 7.84
N PRO A 132 -4.41 3.59 8.54
CA PRO A 132 -3.78 4.71 9.22
C PRO A 132 -2.68 4.34 10.22
N ASP A 133 -2.73 3.17 10.83
CA ASP A 133 -1.69 2.66 11.74
C ASP A 133 -0.71 1.68 11.06
N GLY A 134 -0.81 1.48 9.75
CA GLY A 134 0.02 0.53 8.99
C GLY A 134 -0.07 -0.92 9.48
N ASN A 135 -1.11 -1.29 10.23
CA ASN A 135 -1.22 -2.55 10.98
C ASN A 135 -0.11 -2.72 12.02
N PHE A 136 0.40 -1.64 12.58
CA PHE A 136 1.32 -1.68 13.72
C PHE A 136 0.70 -2.43 14.90
N ASP A 137 1.54 -3.21 15.59
CA ASP A 137 1.16 -3.94 16.78
C ASP A 137 2.15 -3.61 17.92
N PRO A 138 1.72 -2.86 18.95
CA PRO A 138 2.60 -2.51 20.08
C PRO A 138 3.02 -3.73 20.92
N GLU A 139 2.30 -4.85 20.83
CA GLU A 139 2.64 -6.08 21.56
C GLU A 139 3.71 -6.90 20.85
N ASN A 140 3.99 -6.61 19.57
CA ASN A 140 5.03 -7.29 18.83
C ASN A 140 6.41 -6.77 19.23
N VAL A 141 7.02 -7.40 20.24
CA VAL A 141 8.36 -7.07 20.75
C VAL A 141 9.46 -7.16 19.68
N LEU A 142 9.26 -8.00 18.66
CA LEU A 142 10.18 -8.14 17.53
C LEU A 142 9.88 -7.17 16.38
N GLY A 143 8.79 -6.40 16.51
CA GLY A 143 8.35 -5.42 15.53
C GLY A 143 9.23 -4.18 15.48
N SER A 144 9.10 -3.43 14.39
CA SER A 144 9.70 -2.10 14.28
C SER A 144 9.02 -1.12 15.25
N ARG A 145 9.66 0.02 15.51
CA ARG A 145 9.01 1.08 16.30
C ARG A 145 7.90 1.73 15.47
N PHE A 146 6.94 2.38 16.13
CA PHE A 146 5.81 2.99 15.44
C PHE A 146 6.24 4.06 14.43
N GLN A 147 7.27 4.86 14.72
CA GLN A 147 7.88 5.82 13.78
C GLN A 147 8.42 5.19 12.49
N ASP A 148 8.72 3.88 12.49
CA ASP A 148 9.23 3.17 11.31
C ASP A 148 8.09 2.57 10.47
N THR A 149 6.83 2.88 10.82
CA THR A 149 5.65 2.35 10.14
C THR A 149 5.64 2.78 8.68
N LYS A 150 5.47 1.81 7.80
CA LYS A 150 5.33 2.01 6.37
C LYS A 150 3.97 1.50 5.92
N LEU A 151 3.23 2.35 5.23
CA LEU A 151 2.05 1.94 4.51
C LEU A 151 2.49 1.16 3.28
N ASN A 152 1.96 -0.03 3.07
CA ASN A 152 2.33 -0.87 1.92
C ASN A 152 1.10 -1.34 1.17
N CYS A 153 1.24 -1.48 -0.14
CA CYS A 153 0.27 -2.20 -0.96
C CYS A 153 0.97 -2.94 -2.09
N ARG A 154 0.24 -3.84 -2.76
CA ARG A 154 0.72 -4.49 -3.96
C ARG A 154 -0.12 -4.08 -5.16
N LEU A 155 0.54 -3.81 -6.27
CA LEU A 155 -0.08 -3.56 -7.55
C LEU A 155 -0.13 -4.85 -8.37
N ALA A 156 -1.31 -5.12 -8.91
CA ALA A 156 -1.61 -6.19 -9.84
C ALA A 156 -2.05 -5.59 -11.19
N PRO A 157 -2.05 -6.37 -12.28
CA PRO A 157 -2.70 -5.92 -13.51
C PRO A 157 -4.17 -5.57 -13.24
N PRO A 158 -4.72 -4.52 -13.87
CA PRO A 158 -6.11 -4.16 -13.69
C PRO A 158 -7.05 -5.21 -14.30
N SER A 159 -8.32 -5.18 -13.88
CA SER A 159 -9.37 -6.04 -14.45
C SER A 159 -9.59 -5.73 -15.94
N PRO A 160 -9.77 -6.75 -16.81
CA PRO A 160 -9.79 -6.61 -18.27
C PRO A 160 -10.89 -5.71 -18.83
N SER A 161 -11.99 -5.48 -18.10
CA SER A 161 -13.20 -4.90 -18.68
C SER A 161 -13.02 -3.47 -19.21
N ASP A 162 -12.13 -2.68 -18.61
CA ASP A 162 -12.00 -1.24 -18.96
C ASP A 162 -10.56 -0.76 -19.09
N PHE A 163 -9.58 -1.58 -18.69
CA PHE A 163 -8.17 -1.22 -18.75
C PHE A 163 -7.34 -2.33 -19.40
N THR A 164 -7.89 -2.98 -20.43
CA THR A 164 -7.23 -4.06 -21.19
C THR A 164 -5.84 -3.64 -21.64
N PHE A 165 -5.68 -2.40 -22.16
CA PHE A 165 -4.37 -1.88 -22.57
C PHE A 165 -3.32 -1.91 -21.45
N ALA A 166 -3.72 -1.61 -20.21
CA ALA A 166 -2.80 -1.58 -19.08
C ALA A 166 -2.49 -2.99 -18.57
N GLN A 167 -3.46 -3.91 -18.68
CA GLN A 167 -3.24 -5.34 -18.44
C GLN A 167 -2.25 -5.93 -19.44
N ASP A 168 -2.43 -5.66 -20.74
CA ASP A 168 -1.57 -6.14 -21.82
C ASP A 168 -0.14 -5.59 -21.69
N ASN A 169 -0.01 -4.34 -21.22
CA ASN A 169 1.28 -3.68 -20.99
C ASN A 169 1.96 -4.08 -19.68
N TYR A 170 1.26 -4.76 -18.77
CA TYR A 170 1.79 -5.08 -17.43
C TYR A 170 3.09 -5.92 -17.46
N PRO A 171 3.26 -6.94 -18.33
CA PRO A 171 4.53 -7.66 -18.47
C PRO A 171 5.71 -6.76 -18.89
N ALA A 172 5.46 -5.75 -19.74
CA ALA A 172 6.48 -4.78 -20.12
C ALA A 172 6.89 -3.90 -18.92
N CYS A 173 5.92 -3.48 -18.08
CA CYS A 173 6.19 -2.79 -16.83
C CYS A 173 7.15 -3.57 -15.92
N LEU A 174 6.86 -4.87 -15.70
CA LEU A 174 7.71 -5.73 -14.88
C LEU A 174 9.13 -5.87 -15.46
N THR A 175 9.22 -6.02 -16.78
CA THR A 175 10.50 -6.12 -17.49
C THR A 175 11.32 -4.83 -17.34
N ASN A 176 10.66 -3.68 -17.44
CA ASN A 176 11.29 -2.37 -17.27
C ASN A 176 11.78 -2.15 -15.83
N ILE A 177 10.98 -2.49 -14.82
CA ILE A 177 11.42 -2.40 -13.41
C ILE A 177 12.65 -3.29 -13.19
N ARG A 178 12.66 -4.52 -13.72
CA ARG A 178 13.85 -5.39 -13.68
C ARG A 178 15.05 -4.79 -14.40
N ALA A 179 14.85 -4.09 -15.51
CA ALA A 179 15.93 -3.41 -16.23
C ALA A 179 16.50 -2.25 -15.39
N LEU A 180 15.65 -1.51 -14.68
CA LEU A 180 16.08 -0.47 -13.73
C LEU A 180 16.87 -1.07 -12.56
N GLU A 181 16.41 -2.16 -11.95
CA GLU A 181 17.16 -2.85 -10.88
C GLU A 181 18.58 -3.26 -11.34
N LYS A 182 18.73 -3.65 -12.62
CA LYS A 182 20.03 -4.04 -13.19
C LYS A 182 20.97 -2.87 -13.51
N LEU A 183 20.55 -1.62 -13.33
CA LEU A 183 21.44 -0.47 -13.51
C LEU A 183 22.56 -0.45 -12.46
N ILE A 184 22.32 -1.02 -11.28
CA ILE A 184 23.35 -1.22 -10.27
C ILE A 184 24.09 -2.52 -10.59
N LYS A 185 25.41 -2.43 -10.75
CA LYS A 185 26.27 -3.59 -11.01
C LYS A 185 26.46 -4.37 -9.71
N LEU A 186 26.09 -5.65 -9.73
CA LEU A 186 26.29 -6.56 -8.60
C LEU A 186 27.71 -7.12 -8.59
N ASN A 187 28.29 -7.19 -7.41
CA ASN A 187 29.49 -7.97 -7.15
C ASN A 187 29.16 -9.44 -6.89
N LYS A 188 30.19 -10.28 -6.93
CA LYS A 188 30.07 -11.69 -6.55
C LYS A 188 29.59 -11.77 -5.09
N HIS A 189 28.56 -12.59 -4.83
CA HIS A 189 27.94 -12.79 -3.50
C HIS A 189 27.02 -11.68 -3.00
N GLU A 190 26.67 -10.70 -3.85
CA GLU A 190 25.59 -9.76 -3.53
C GLU A 190 24.26 -10.27 -4.07
N GLU A 191 23.18 -9.98 -3.33
CA GLU A 191 21.83 -10.39 -3.70
C GLU A 191 20.93 -9.17 -3.93
N ILE A 192 20.01 -9.28 -4.88
CA ILE A 192 18.96 -8.28 -5.10
C ILE A 192 17.71 -8.71 -4.36
N ILE A 193 17.16 -7.78 -3.59
CA ILE A 193 15.80 -7.88 -3.09
C ILE A 193 14.94 -6.83 -3.79
N SER A 194 14.15 -7.36 -4.72
CA SER A 194 13.32 -6.61 -5.65
C SER A 194 12.06 -6.06 -4.98
N CYS A 195 11.55 -4.94 -5.49
CA CYS A 195 10.19 -4.49 -5.18
C CYS A 195 9.12 -5.34 -5.89
N LEU A 196 9.52 -6.22 -6.82
CA LEU A 196 8.65 -7.21 -7.45
C LEU A 196 8.52 -8.45 -6.58
N GLN A 197 7.29 -8.78 -6.21
CA GLN A 197 6.97 -9.91 -5.34
C GLN A 197 6.08 -10.92 -6.06
N HIS A 198 6.24 -12.19 -5.74
CA HIS A 198 5.36 -13.22 -6.25
C HIS A 198 4.07 -13.26 -5.42
N SER A 199 2.93 -13.27 -6.08
CA SER A 199 1.63 -13.52 -5.45
C SER A 199 1.45 -15.01 -5.17
N LEU A 200 0.58 -15.33 -4.21
CA LEU A 200 0.14 -16.72 -3.98
C LEU A 200 -0.53 -17.34 -5.22
N LEU A 201 -1.04 -16.50 -6.11
CA LEU A 201 -1.71 -16.91 -7.35
C LEU A 201 -0.74 -17.05 -8.54
N GLY A 202 0.57 -17.03 -8.33
CA GLY A 202 1.54 -17.35 -9.37
C GLY A 202 1.97 -16.18 -10.27
N PHE A 203 1.49 -14.96 -10.03
CA PHE A 203 1.85 -13.78 -10.83
C PHE A 203 2.66 -12.77 -10.02
N ASN A 204 3.50 -12.00 -10.71
CA ASN A 204 4.33 -10.96 -10.08
C ASN A 204 3.52 -9.69 -9.83
N GLN A 205 3.76 -9.07 -8.68
CA GLN A 205 3.15 -7.84 -8.21
C GLN A 205 4.23 -6.81 -7.87
N ILE A 206 3.91 -5.53 -8.00
CA ILE A 206 4.81 -4.45 -7.59
C ILE A 206 4.44 -4.05 -6.16
N LYS A 207 5.35 -4.20 -5.20
CA LYS A 207 5.15 -3.74 -3.83
C LYS A 207 5.48 -2.25 -3.74
N LEU A 208 4.47 -1.45 -3.43
CA LEU A 208 4.63 -0.04 -3.10
C LEU A 208 4.75 0.16 -1.60
N SER A 209 5.49 1.20 -1.21
CA SER A 209 5.71 1.61 0.17
C SER A 209 5.60 3.12 0.31
N HIS A 210 5.06 3.59 1.44
CA HIS A 210 5.00 4.99 1.84
C HIS A 210 5.38 5.08 3.31
N SER A 211 6.32 5.96 3.66
CA SER A 211 6.68 6.19 5.06
C SER A 211 5.59 7.02 5.70
N LEU A 212 5.04 6.57 6.83
CA LEU A 212 3.96 7.29 7.50
C LEU A 212 4.47 8.48 8.33
N PHE A 213 5.73 8.46 8.75
CA PHE A 213 6.33 9.48 9.61
C PHE A 213 7.65 9.98 9.03
N GLU A 214 7.90 11.27 9.20
CA GLU A 214 9.16 11.95 8.90
C GLU A 214 9.67 12.67 10.15
N LEU A 215 10.99 12.88 10.26
CA LEU A 215 11.59 13.50 11.43
C LEU A 215 11.43 15.03 11.36
N LYS A 216 10.99 15.65 12.46
CA LYS A 216 10.91 17.11 12.59
C LYS A 216 12.29 17.76 12.46
N GLY A 217 12.36 18.86 11.72
CA GLY A 217 13.55 19.71 11.62
C GLY A 217 14.73 19.02 10.92
N GLN A 218 14.49 17.92 10.21
CA GLN A 218 15.44 17.46 9.21
C GLN A 218 15.24 18.35 7.99
N ASP A 219 15.80 19.57 8.06
CA ASP A 219 15.86 20.48 6.92
C ASP A 219 16.49 19.68 5.76
N GLU A 220 15.70 19.37 4.74
CA GLU A 220 16.25 18.99 3.44
C GLU A 220 17.26 20.09 3.11
N PRO A 221 18.56 19.76 2.92
CA PRO A 221 19.57 20.77 2.70
C PRO A 221 19.16 21.56 1.46
N THR A 222 18.56 22.72 1.68
CA THR A 222 18.13 23.64 0.65
C THR A 222 19.40 23.96 -0.10
N SER A 223 19.51 23.44 -1.32
CA SER A 223 20.58 23.81 -2.22
C SER A 223 20.37 25.29 -2.55
N HIS A 224 20.91 26.15 -1.68
CA HIS A 224 21.00 27.58 -1.86
C HIS A 224 21.99 27.82 -3.00
N ASP A 225 21.51 27.67 -4.24
CA ASP A 225 22.12 28.27 -5.41
C ASP A 225 21.07 28.38 -6.53
N THR A 226 20.51 29.60 -6.68
CA THR A 226 20.03 30.22 -7.95
C THR A 226 18.80 29.56 -8.64
N VAL A 227 17.78 30.24 -9.18
CA VAL A 227 17.61 31.56 -9.83
C VAL A 227 16.11 31.90 -9.81
N ASN A 228 15.75 33.18 -9.73
CA ASN A 228 14.44 33.73 -10.10
C ASN A 228 14.00 33.26 -11.51
N LEU A 229 13.10 32.29 -11.64
CA LEU A 229 12.41 31.99 -12.89
C LEU A 229 10.94 31.58 -12.64
N THR A 230 10.06 32.51 -13.04
CA THR A 230 8.67 32.36 -13.51
C THR A 230 7.77 31.31 -12.84
N LYS A 231 6.75 31.86 -12.15
CA LYS A 231 5.43 31.24 -11.88
C LYS A 231 4.99 30.37 -13.07
N ASP A 232 4.43 29.21 -12.76
CA ASP A 232 3.55 28.35 -13.58
C ASP A 232 3.91 26.84 -13.52
N ASN A 233 4.47 26.36 -12.41
CA ASN A 233 4.49 24.92 -12.14
C ASN A 233 4.26 24.66 -10.65
N GLU A 234 3.03 24.28 -10.30
CA GLU A 234 2.59 23.87 -8.95
C GLU A 234 3.36 22.62 -8.51
N THR A 235 4.57 22.84 -8.02
CA THR A 235 5.31 21.83 -7.27
C THR A 235 4.91 22.05 -5.82
N LEU A 236 4.04 21.17 -5.33
CA LEU A 236 3.46 21.17 -3.99
C LEU A 236 4.58 20.99 -2.94
N SER A 237 5.25 22.08 -2.57
CA SER A 237 6.23 22.11 -1.49
C SER A 237 5.54 22.12 -0.14
N THR A 238 6.09 21.33 0.78
CA THR A 238 5.51 20.72 1.98
C THR A 238 5.23 21.66 3.17
N ASP A 239 5.01 22.96 2.95
CA ASP A 239 4.74 23.92 4.03
C ASP A 239 3.24 24.11 4.35
N SER A 240 2.35 23.34 3.71
CA SER A 240 0.89 23.50 3.84
C SER A 240 0.19 22.40 4.64
N HIS A 241 0.73 22.02 5.81
CA HIS A 241 -0.02 21.15 6.74
C HIS A 241 -1.36 21.78 7.16
N GLU A 242 -1.48 23.11 7.18
CA GLU A 242 -2.75 23.81 7.45
C GLU A 242 -3.80 23.65 6.33
N GLU A 243 -3.38 23.30 5.11
CA GLU A 243 -4.25 23.26 3.94
C GLU A 243 -4.96 21.92 3.76
N LEU A 244 -4.40 20.83 4.28
CA LEU A 244 -4.96 19.48 4.11
C LEU A 244 -6.25 19.28 4.93
N GLY A 245 -6.45 20.05 5.99
CA GLY A 245 -7.60 19.94 6.90
C GLY A 245 -7.32 19.09 8.14
N ASN A 246 -8.19 19.25 9.15
CA ASN A 246 -8.00 18.67 10.48
C ASN A 246 -7.97 17.14 10.48
N GLU A 247 -8.55 16.45 9.50
CA GLU A 247 -8.56 14.99 9.43
C GLU A 247 -7.21 14.36 9.02
N PHE A 248 -6.25 15.17 8.56
CA PHE A 248 -4.89 14.75 8.22
C PHE A 248 -3.85 15.18 9.25
N ALA A 249 -4.26 15.93 10.28
CA ALA A 249 -3.39 16.35 11.37
C ALA A 249 -2.96 15.16 12.24
N MET A 250 -1.80 15.29 12.89
CA MET A 250 -1.22 14.22 13.70
C MET A 250 -2.06 13.93 14.95
N GLU A 251 -2.72 14.94 15.52
CA GLU A 251 -3.52 14.88 16.75
C GLU A 251 -4.84 14.12 16.56
N THR A 252 -5.38 14.16 15.35
CA THR A 252 -6.67 13.56 14.96
C THR A 252 -6.48 12.30 14.11
N TRP A 253 -5.23 11.90 13.85
CA TRP A 253 -4.92 10.78 12.98
C TRP A 253 -5.59 9.48 13.48
N PRO A 254 -6.39 8.79 12.63
CA PRO A 254 -7.31 7.76 13.10
C PRO A 254 -6.64 6.40 13.32
N VAL A 255 -5.75 6.31 14.32
CA VAL A 255 -5.11 5.05 14.73
C VAL A 255 -6.03 4.20 15.60
N SER A 256 -5.77 2.90 15.65
CA SER A 256 -6.44 2.02 16.61
C SER A 256 -6.11 2.43 18.07
N PRO A 257 -7.03 2.22 19.05
CA PRO A 257 -6.83 2.68 20.43
C PRO A 257 -5.51 2.21 21.07
N ARG A 258 -5.05 1.01 20.71
CA ARG A 258 -3.78 0.44 21.19
C ARG A 258 -2.55 1.20 20.71
N CYS A 259 -2.63 1.91 19.59
CA CYS A 259 -1.53 2.67 19.00
C CYS A 259 -1.48 4.14 19.46
N LEU A 260 -2.50 4.62 20.21
CA LEU A 260 -2.60 6.03 20.61
C LEU A 260 -1.42 6.52 21.45
N LEU A 261 -0.90 5.69 22.37
CA LEU A 261 0.25 6.07 23.19
C LEU A 261 1.51 6.23 22.32
N ALA A 262 1.76 5.26 21.44
CA ALA A 262 2.90 5.31 20.52
C ALA A 262 2.82 6.51 19.56
N LEU A 263 1.61 6.91 19.13
CA LEU A 263 1.41 8.11 18.32
C LEU A 263 1.77 9.39 19.11
N LYS A 264 1.30 9.50 20.36
CA LYS A 264 1.58 10.66 21.22
C LYS A 264 3.07 10.85 21.50
N ASP A 265 3.80 9.75 21.67
CA ASP A 265 5.26 9.78 21.87
C ASP A 265 6.00 10.43 20.68
N LEU A 266 5.39 10.47 19.49
CA LEU A 266 5.99 11.03 18.28
C LEU A 266 5.72 12.53 18.09
N PHE A 267 4.75 13.12 18.79
CA PHE A 267 4.33 14.52 18.59
C PHE A 267 5.49 15.52 18.67
N ALA A 268 6.50 15.25 19.50
CA ALA A 268 7.65 16.14 19.67
C ALA A 268 8.75 15.95 18.62
N THR A 269 8.79 14.81 17.92
CA THR A 269 9.98 14.40 17.12
C THR A 269 9.68 14.12 15.67
N HIS A 270 8.44 13.80 15.32
CA HIS A 270 8.06 13.45 13.96
C HIS A 270 6.82 14.20 13.53
N ASP A 271 6.71 14.40 12.23
CA ASP A 271 5.48 14.78 11.56
C ASP A 271 4.88 13.54 10.88
N ILE A 272 3.56 13.59 10.68
CA ILE A 272 2.86 12.57 9.92
C ILE A 272 2.86 12.94 8.45
N CYS A 273 3.06 11.95 7.59
CA CYS A 273 3.10 12.11 6.14
C CYS A 273 1.89 11.38 5.57
N PRO A 274 0.75 12.05 5.35
CA PRO A 274 -0.43 11.39 4.82
C PRO A 274 -0.16 10.76 3.46
N LEU A 275 -0.86 9.67 3.16
CA LEU A 275 -0.76 9.04 1.84
C LEU A 275 -1.39 10.00 0.80
N PRO A 276 -0.66 10.39 -0.27
CA PRO A 276 -1.17 11.28 -1.31
C PRO A 276 -2.13 10.51 -2.24
N ALA A 277 -3.31 10.19 -1.72
CA ALA A 277 -4.33 9.40 -2.38
C ALA A 277 -5.55 10.27 -2.70
N ILE A 278 -5.94 10.30 -3.97
CA ILE A 278 -7.02 11.13 -4.51
C ILE A 278 -8.14 10.21 -5.01
N ASP A 279 -9.40 10.56 -4.72
CA ASP A 279 -10.55 9.83 -5.24
C ASP A 279 -10.94 10.24 -6.66
N MET A 280 -11.98 9.62 -7.20
CA MET A 280 -12.46 9.87 -8.57
C MET A 280 -12.98 11.31 -8.76
N GLN A 281 -13.21 12.06 -7.68
CA GLN A 281 -13.67 13.44 -7.72
C GLN A 281 -12.51 14.44 -7.61
N GLY A 282 -11.27 13.98 -7.55
CA GLY A 282 -10.10 14.84 -7.39
C GLY A 282 -9.85 15.27 -5.93
N ASN A 283 -10.57 14.71 -4.95
CA ASN A 283 -10.39 15.06 -3.54
C ASN A 283 -9.43 14.09 -2.85
N LEU A 284 -8.66 14.59 -1.88
CA LEU A 284 -7.86 13.73 -1.02
C LEU A 284 -8.75 12.77 -0.24
N ILE A 285 -8.32 11.51 -0.15
CA ILE A 285 -9.01 10.47 0.61
C ILE A 285 -8.61 10.61 2.07
N PRO A 286 -9.56 10.83 3.01
CA PRO A 286 -9.24 10.86 4.43
C PRO A 286 -8.68 9.51 4.90
N PRO A 287 -7.77 9.48 5.90
CA PRO A 287 -7.10 8.24 6.29
C PRO A 287 -8.06 7.14 6.75
N LEU A 288 -9.14 7.50 7.44
CA LEU A 288 -10.19 6.57 7.89
C LEU A 288 -10.87 5.84 6.71
N GLN A 289 -10.79 6.38 5.49
CA GLN A 289 -11.40 5.82 4.29
C GLN A 289 -10.44 5.02 3.41
N TYR A 290 -9.13 4.95 3.73
CA TYR A 290 -8.14 4.28 2.89
C TYR A 290 -8.52 2.82 2.57
N ASP A 291 -8.88 2.00 3.56
CA ASP A 291 -9.28 0.59 3.31
C ASP A 291 -10.50 0.52 2.37
N ARG A 292 -11.56 1.28 2.65
CA ARG A 292 -12.80 1.25 1.85
C ARG A 292 -12.62 1.77 0.42
N LYS A 293 -11.82 2.84 0.22
CA LYS A 293 -11.67 3.50 -1.08
C LYS A 293 -10.53 2.93 -1.93
N LEU A 294 -9.47 2.36 -1.33
CA LEU A 294 -8.28 1.92 -2.08
C LEU A 294 -8.18 0.40 -2.26
N LYS A 295 -8.69 -0.41 -1.33
CA LYS A 295 -8.47 -1.87 -1.35
C LYS A 295 -9.24 -2.55 -2.48
N GLY A 296 -8.54 -2.93 -3.55
CA GLY A 296 -9.16 -3.49 -4.76
C GLY A 296 -9.54 -2.44 -5.81
N ALA A 297 -9.25 -1.16 -5.57
CA ALA A 297 -9.47 -0.08 -6.52
C ALA A 297 -8.53 -0.21 -7.72
N THR A 298 -8.98 0.27 -8.88
CA THR A 298 -8.07 0.55 -10.01
C THR A 298 -7.60 1.98 -9.87
N VAL A 299 -6.28 2.16 -9.89
CA VAL A 299 -5.63 3.43 -9.64
C VAL A 299 -4.62 3.75 -10.75
N GLU A 300 -4.44 5.03 -11.04
CA GLU A 300 -3.20 5.52 -11.61
C GLU A 300 -2.20 5.70 -10.47
N ALA A 301 -1.19 4.84 -10.42
CA ALA A 301 -0.15 4.92 -9.40
C ALA A 301 1.06 5.65 -9.94
N HIS A 302 1.54 6.63 -9.19
CA HIS A 302 2.78 7.35 -9.41
C HIS A 302 3.75 6.97 -8.30
N PHE A 303 4.92 6.47 -8.67
CA PHE A 303 5.92 6.04 -7.71
C PHE A 303 7.33 6.25 -8.26
N THR A 304 8.30 6.45 -7.36
CA THR A 304 9.71 6.42 -7.70
C THR A 304 10.34 5.10 -7.26
N LEU A 305 11.52 4.77 -7.77
CA LEU A 305 12.29 3.61 -7.34
C LEU A 305 13.51 4.09 -6.54
N ALA A 306 13.59 3.63 -5.29
CA ALA A 306 14.75 3.83 -4.43
C ALA A 306 15.56 2.54 -4.32
N HIS A 307 16.87 2.69 -4.12
CA HIS A 307 17.84 1.65 -3.91
C HIS A 307 18.59 1.92 -2.60
N HIS A 308 18.72 0.88 -1.78
CA HIS A 308 19.52 0.89 -0.56
C HIS A 308 20.46 -0.31 -0.54
N TYR A 309 21.74 -0.08 -0.26
CA TYR A 309 22.70 -1.15 -0.06
C TYR A 309 22.90 -1.48 1.42
N ILE A 310 22.48 -2.67 1.84
CA ILE A 310 22.63 -3.14 3.22
C ILE A 310 23.96 -3.90 3.33
N LYS A 311 25.03 -3.16 3.68
CA LYS A 311 26.42 -3.67 3.77
C LYS A 311 26.54 -4.98 4.56
N LYS A 312 25.88 -5.08 5.72
CA LYS A 312 25.98 -6.25 6.61
C LYS A 312 25.43 -7.53 5.96
N ALA A 313 24.36 -7.41 5.18
CA ALA A 313 23.73 -8.53 4.50
C ALA A 313 24.24 -8.72 3.06
N LYS A 314 24.98 -7.74 2.51
CA LYS A 314 25.36 -7.69 1.09
C LYS A 314 24.14 -7.74 0.16
N HIS A 315 23.08 -7.04 0.56
CA HIS A 315 21.83 -6.99 -0.19
C HIS A 315 21.61 -5.61 -0.81
N HIS A 316 21.23 -5.59 -2.07
CA HIS A 316 20.65 -4.43 -2.75
C HIS A 316 19.14 -4.49 -2.62
N VAL A 317 18.56 -3.56 -1.88
CA VAL A 317 17.12 -3.51 -1.62
C VAL A 317 16.49 -2.42 -2.47
N TYR A 318 15.51 -2.78 -3.27
CA TYR A 318 14.74 -1.86 -4.08
C TYR A 318 13.36 -1.63 -3.48
N VAL A 319 12.96 -0.36 -3.40
CA VAL A 319 11.67 0.05 -2.84
C VAL A 319 10.98 0.96 -3.85
N ALA A 320 9.75 0.62 -4.23
CA ALA A 320 8.91 1.52 -4.99
C ALA A 320 8.17 2.45 -4.01
N ILE A 321 8.51 3.73 -4.01
CA ILE A 321 7.99 4.74 -3.07
C ILE A 321 6.79 5.45 -3.70
N ILE A 322 5.66 5.44 -3.01
CA ILE A 322 4.43 6.10 -3.48
C ILE A 322 4.64 7.61 -3.53
N ARG A 323 4.31 8.22 -4.67
CA ARG A 323 4.25 9.69 -4.84
C ARG A 323 2.82 10.19 -4.99
N LYS A 324 1.95 9.43 -5.65
CA LYS A 324 0.52 9.73 -5.79
C LYS A 324 -0.26 8.46 -6.12
N LEU A 325 -1.47 8.33 -5.59
CA LEU A 325 -2.45 7.34 -6.02
C LEU A 325 -3.73 8.05 -6.44
N GLU A 326 -4.18 7.86 -7.68
CA GLU A 326 -5.41 8.46 -8.16
C GLU A 326 -6.42 7.37 -8.50
N VAL A 327 -7.57 7.36 -7.82
CA VAL A 327 -8.60 6.33 -8.04
C VAL A 327 -9.29 6.58 -9.37
N LEU A 328 -9.09 5.66 -10.31
CA LEU A 328 -9.81 5.64 -11.59
C LEU A 328 -11.11 4.83 -11.49
N ARG A 329 -11.15 3.89 -10.54
CA ARG A 329 -12.33 3.06 -10.28
C ARG A 329 -12.36 2.60 -8.83
N GLN A 330 -13.52 2.74 -8.22
CA GLN A 330 -13.79 2.22 -6.87
C GLN A 330 -13.56 0.71 -6.77
N PRO A 331 -13.22 0.21 -5.57
CA PRO A 331 -13.17 -1.22 -5.33
C PRO A 331 -14.47 -1.91 -5.72
N SER A 332 -14.38 -2.95 -6.54
CA SER A 332 -15.57 -3.79 -6.81
C SER A 332 -16.08 -4.38 -5.49
N ALA A 333 -17.38 -4.60 -5.36
CA ALA A 333 -17.89 -5.38 -4.24
C ALA A 333 -17.17 -6.74 -4.25
N LEU A 334 -16.69 -7.19 -3.10
CA LEU A 334 -16.24 -8.58 -2.99
C LEU A 334 -17.42 -9.46 -3.43
N PRO A 335 -17.21 -10.47 -4.29
CA PRO A 335 -18.27 -11.39 -4.61
C PRO A 335 -18.78 -11.93 -3.28
N SER A 336 -20.05 -11.65 -2.95
CA SER A 336 -20.64 -12.15 -1.71
C SER A 336 -20.63 -13.65 -1.84
N SER A 337 -19.64 -14.33 -1.26
CA SER A 337 -19.52 -15.77 -1.49
C SER A 337 -20.83 -16.42 -1.01
N PRO A 338 -21.43 -17.33 -1.79
CA PRO A 338 -22.65 -18.03 -1.38
C PRO A 338 -22.48 -18.74 -0.03
N TYR A 339 -21.25 -19.18 0.28
CA TYR A 339 -20.88 -19.78 1.56
C TYR A 339 -21.09 -18.84 2.76
N LYS A 340 -20.90 -17.52 2.60
CA LYS A 340 -21.14 -16.57 3.70
C LYS A 340 -22.64 -16.33 3.93
N LYS A 341 -23.50 -16.55 2.93
CA LYS A 341 -24.97 -16.47 3.08
C LYS A 341 -25.56 -17.68 3.83
N TYR A 342 -24.91 -18.85 3.76
CA TYR A 342 -25.45 -20.08 4.38
C TYR A 342 -25.38 -20.06 5.92
N HIS A 343 -24.42 -19.36 6.52
CA HIS A 343 -24.25 -19.36 7.98
C HIS A 343 -25.04 -18.28 8.74
N VAL A 344 -25.53 -17.23 8.07
CA VAL A 344 -26.29 -16.17 8.76
C VAL A 344 -27.72 -16.63 9.13
N LYS A 345 -28.29 -17.60 8.42
CA LYS A 345 -29.62 -18.15 8.76
C LYS A 345 -29.62 -19.20 9.87
N ALA A 346 -28.44 -19.68 10.31
CA ALA A 346 -28.35 -20.74 11.31
C ALA A 346 -28.25 -20.24 12.77
N GLY A 347 -28.01 -18.94 12.98
CA GLY A 347 -27.73 -18.37 14.32
C GLY A 347 -28.94 -17.77 15.07
N LEU A 348 -30.11 -17.65 14.44
CA LEU A 348 -31.26 -16.90 14.99
C LEU A 348 -32.35 -17.78 15.60
N GLN A 349 -32.03 -18.99 16.05
CA GLN A 349 -32.94 -19.81 16.84
C GLN A 349 -32.21 -20.45 18.02
N LYS A 350 -32.13 -19.75 19.15
CA LYS A 350 -32.06 -20.39 20.49
C LYS A 350 -32.28 -19.35 21.58
N GLY A 351 -33.54 -19.22 21.97
CA GLY A 351 -33.99 -18.42 23.10
C GLY A 351 -35.40 -18.79 23.50
N LYS A 352 -35.68 -20.08 23.76
CA LYS A 352 -36.86 -20.48 24.54
C LYS A 352 -36.37 -21.00 25.89
N GLN A 353 -36.56 -20.15 26.90
CA GLN A 353 -36.42 -20.44 28.31
C GLN A 353 -37.26 -21.68 28.65
N ARG A 354 -36.67 -22.62 29.40
CA ARG A 354 -37.42 -23.63 30.15
C ARG A 354 -37.69 -23.03 31.53
N ALA A 355 -38.96 -22.79 31.83
CA ALA A 355 -39.41 -22.57 33.20
C ALA A 355 -39.39 -23.91 33.95
N PHE A 356 -38.95 -23.86 35.21
CA PHE A 356 -38.94 -24.97 36.17
C PHE A 356 -40.33 -25.18 36.78
#